data_AF-A0A3N5THH7-F1
#
_entry.id   AF-A0A3N5THH7-F1
#
_cell.length_a   1.000
_cell.length_b   1.000
_cell.length_c   1.000
_cell.angle_alpha   90.00
_cell.angle_beta   90.00
_cell.angle_gamma   90.00
#
_symmetry.space_group_name_H-M   'P 1'
#
loop_
_entity.id
_entity.type
_entity.pdbx_description
1 polymer ?
#
loop_
_entity_poly.entity_id
_entity_poly.type
_entity_poly.pdbx_seq_one_letter_code
_entity_poly.pdbx_strand_id
1 'polypeptide(L)'
;MNVVWWIKLMNEAIPLLLLVGLSIVTYRGIKKNQFLLAEKEDLVRRYLLFRGDKQVRLKVYGQDEKVQRELLRTLSNSWKNFKRAYDQYQASFLANTARTKLLLQGITVGLLINSARVLAEEYYFYGFKDRLFLAGARELLNYVLVFLSFFLMKAQARPYLAPDAKASKIDLETLFFPNQLANEKDYEYLYNEFSPLDDKGAENGEEDQDYHRRAESRSGAE
;
A
#
# COMPACT_ATOMS: atom_id res chain seq x y z
N MET A 1 46.72 27.74 3.61
CA MET A 1 45.77 26.77 3.03
C MET A 1 44.70 27.58 2.30
N ASN A 2 44.67 27.52 0.96
CA ASN A 2 44.00 28.52 0.12
C ASN A 2 42.47 28.35 0.08
N VAL A 3 41.74 29.46 0.21
CA VAL A 3 40.26 29.57 0.07
C VAL A 3 39.75 28.89 -1.20
N VAL A 4 40.54 28.94 -2.27
CA VAL A 4 40.27 28.28 -3.56
C VAL A 4 40.08 26.76 -3.44
N TRP A 5 40.82 26.12 -2.53
CA TRP A 5 40.72 24.67 -2.32
C TRP A 5 39.40 24.28 -1.63
N TRP A 6 38.97 25.09 -0.65
CA TRP A 6 37.68 24.91 0.01
C TRP A 6 36.50 25.08 -0.95
N ILE A 7 36.56 26.06 -1.85
CA ILE A 7 35.51 26.28 -2.87
C ILE A 7 35.42 25.07 -3.80
N LYS A 8 36.55 24.55 -4.28
CA LYS A 8 36.57 23.34 -5.12
C LYS A 8 36.00 22.12 -4.40
N LEU A 9 36.40 21.90 -3.14
CA LEU A 9 35.88 20.81 -2.32
C LEU A 9 34.36 20.91 -2.15
N MET A 10 33.84 22.10 -1.85
CA MET A 10 32.40 22.32 -1.69
C MET A 10 31.64 22.11 -3.00
N ASN A 11 32.19 22.58 -4.13
CA ASN A 11 31.57 22.44 -5.44
C ASN A 11 31.44 20.97 -5.88
N GLU A 12 32.31 20.07 -5.42
CA GLU A 12 32.19 18.63 -5.70
C GLU A 12 31.40 17.88 -4.62
N ALA A 13 31.54 18.27 -3.34
CA ALA A 13 30.88 17.58 -2.24
C ALA A 13 29.36 17.83 -2.20
N ILE A 14 28.90 19.05 -2.45
CA ILE A 14 27.48 19.42 -2.43
C ILE A 14 26.65 18.58 -3.42
N PRO A 15 26.97 18.53 -4.72
CA PRO A 15 26.18 17.75 -5.67
C PRO A 15 26.24 16.25 -5.35
N LEU A 16 27.39 15.75 -4.87
CA LEU A 16 27.51 14.34 -4.45
C LEU A 16 26.57 14.02 -3.27
N LEU A 17 26.53 14.87 -2.24
CA LEU A 17 25.62 14.70 -1.11
C LEU A 17 24.16 14.78 -1.53
N LEU A 18 23.81 15.70 -2.44
CA LEU A 18 22.45 15.79 -2.99
C LEU A 18 22.07 14.54 -3.79
N LEU A 19 22.98 13.97 -4.60
CA LEU A 19 22.76 12.73 -5.34
C LEU A 19 22.61 11.50 -4.43
N VAL A 20 23.41 11.43 -3.36
CA VAL A 20 23.25 10.39 -2.33
C VAL A 20 21.90 10.53 -1.64
N GLY A 21 21.52 11.75 -1.25
CA GLY A 21 20.21 12.05 -0.69
C GLY A 21 19.07 11.65 -1.62
N LEU A 22 19.19 11.97 -2.92
CA LEU A 22 18.23 11.58 -3.95
C LEU A 22 18.05 10.06 -3.98
N SER A 23 19.17 9.31 -4.04
CA SER A 23 19.17 7.85 -4.06
C SER A 23 18.49 7.26 -2.82
N ILE A 24 18.79 7.78 -1.63
CA ILE A 24 18.17 7.33 -0.36
C ILE A 24 16.66 7.61 -0.35
N VAL A 25 16.24 8.80 -0.75
CA VAL A 25 14.82 9.19 -0.79
C VAL A 25 14.06 8.33 -1.80
N THR A 26 14.62 8.12 -3.00
CA THR A 26 14.04 7.23 -4.01
C THR A 26 13.91 5.81 -3.49
N TYR A 27 14.97 5.24 -2.92
CA TYR A 27 14.96 3.88 -2.39
C TYR A 27 13.92 3.70 -1.28
N ARG A 28 13.89 4.61 -0.29
CA ARG A 28 12.92 4.54 0.81
C ARG A 28 11.48 4.71 0.31
N GLY A 29 11.24 5.63 -0.61
CA GLY A 29 9.94 5.86 -1.21
C GLY A 29 9.42 4.62 -1.95
N ILE A 30 10.26 4.05 -2.83
CA ILE A 30 9.92 2.84 -3.60
C ILE A 30 9.70 1.65 -2.68
N LYS A 31 10.59 1.41 -1.70
CA LYS A 31 10.49 0.28 -0.78
C LYS A 31 9.19 0.32 0.02
N LYS A 32 8.83 1.50 0.55
CA LYS A 32 7.57 1.66 1.28
C LYS A 32 6.35 1.47 0.38
N ASN A 33 6.41 1.98 -0.85
CA ASN A 33 5.36 1.75 -1.83
C ASN A 33 5.22 0.26 -2.19
N GLN A 34 6.31 -0.47 -2.37
CA GLN A 34 6.29 -1.92 -2.63
C GLN A 34 5.64 -2.69 -1.47
N PHE A 35 5.98 -2.34 -0.24
CA PHE A 35 5.39 -2.94 0.96
C PHE A 35 3.87 -2.72 1.01
N LEU A 36 3.40 -1.48 0.82
CA LEU A 36 1.97 -1.16 0.80
C LEU A 36 1.22 -1.89 -0.32
N LEU A 37 1.87 -2.10 -1.47
CA LEU A 37 1.29 -2.86 -2.57
C LEU A 37 1.21 -4.35 -2.25
N ALA A 38 2.24 -4.92 -1.62
CA ALA A 38 2.25 -6.32 -1.18
C ALA A 38 1.16 -6.57 -0.13
N GLU A 39 1.03 -5.71 0.89
CA GLU A 39 -0.04 -5.80 1.89
C GLU A 39 -1.43 -5.67 1.26
N LYS A 40 -1.58 -4.77 0.28
CA LYS A 40 -2.83 -4.62 -0.45
C LYS A 40 -3.19 -5.87 -1.25
N GLU A 41 -2.24 -6.47 -1.95
CA GLU A 41 -2.45 -7.72 -2.71
C GLU A 41 -2.77 -8.89 -1.76
N ASP A 42 -2.10 -8.96 -0.62
CA ASP A 42 -2.37 -9.95 0.41
C ASP A 42 -3.78 -9.79 1.01
N LEU A 43 -4.20 -8.56 1.33
CA LEU A 43 -5.56 -8.25 1.77
C LEU A 43 -6.61 -8.75 0.76
N VAL A 44 -6.38 -8.52 -0.55
CA VAL A 44 -7.27 -9.01 -1.61
C VAL A 44 -7.31 -10.54 -1.62
N ARG A 45 -6.16 -11.22 -1.55
CA ARG A 45 -6.10 -12.68 -1.51
C ARG A 45 -6.84 -13.25 -0.29
N ARG A 46 -6.62 -12.67 0.88
CA ARG A 46 -7.27 -13.06 2.13
C ARG A 46 -8.79 -12.87 2.07
N TYR A 47 -9.26 -11.75 1.50
CA TYR A 47 -10.69 -11.52 1.28
C TYR A 47 -11.30 -12.52 0.28
N LEU A 48 -10.57 -12.87 -0.78
CA LEU A 48 -11.02 -13.86 -1.77
C LEU A 48 -11.21 -15.25 -1.14
N LEU A 49 -10.26 -15.70 -0.32
CA LEU A 49 -10.36 -16.96 0.41
C LEU A 49 -11.58 -16.97 1.35
N PHE A 50 -11.77 -15.89 2.11
CA PHE A 50 -12.92 -15.73 3.01
C PHE A 50 -14.26 -15.80 2.25
N ARG A 51 -14.39 -15.07 1.13
CA ARG A 51 -15.60 -15.07 0.31
C ARG A 51 -15.86 -16.44 -0.31
N GLY A 52 -14.84 -17.12 -0.80
CA GLY A 52 -14.93 -18.45 -1.39
C GLY A 52 -15.47 -19.47 -0.38
N ASP A 53 -14.95 -19.48 0.85
CA ASP A 53 -15.44 -20.35 1.92
C ASP A 53 -16.92 -20.07 2.27
N LYS A 54 -17.28 -18.79 2.42
CA LYS A 54 -18.67 -18.38 2.71
C LYS A 54 -19.63 -18.75 1.59
N GLN A 55 -19.23 -18.65 0.32
CA GLN A 55 -20.06 -19.08 -0.82
C GLN A 55 -20.30 -20.59 -0.84
N VAL A 56 -19.31 -21.41 -0.46
CA VAL A 56 -19.50 -22.86 -0.33
C VAL A 56 -20.49 -23.17 0.78
N ARG A 57 -20.37 -22.54 1.96
CA ARG A 57 -21.32 -22.72 3.06
C ARG A 57 -22.74 -22.28 2.70
N LEU A 58 -22.89 -21.17 1.97
CA LEU A 58 -24.18 -20.71 1.45
C LEU A 58 -24.86 -21.72 0.51
N LYS A 59 -24.08 -22.46 -0.30
CA LYS A 59 -24.60 -23.52 -1.16
C LYS A 59 -25.03 -24.77 -0.38
N VAL A 60 -24.33 -25.10 0.71
CA VAL A 60 -24.61 -26.29 1.54
C VAL A 60 -25.76 -26.05 2.51
N TYR A 61 -25.82 -24.89 3.15
CA TYR A 61 -26.82 -24.53 4.17
C TYR A 61 -27.97 -23.68 3.62
N GLY A 62 -28.12 -23.57 2.30
CA GLY A 62 -29.09 -22.68 1.65
C GLY A 62 -30.57 -22.99 1.93
N GLN A 63 -30.88 -24.06 2.66
CA GLN A 63 -32.25 -24.40 3.08
C GLN A 63 -32.64 -23.82 4.45
N ASP A 64 -31.68 -23.33 5.25
CA ASP A 64 -31.97 -22.71 6.54
C ASP A 64 -31.93 -21.17 6.43
N GLU A 65 -33.11 -20.54 6.40
CA GLU A 65 -33.27 -19.10 6.24
C GLU A 65 -32.51 -18.28 7.31
N LYS A 66 -32.37 -18.81 8.54
CA LYS A 66 -31.66 -18.11 9.62
C LYS A 66 -30.17 -18.08 9.34
N VAL A 67 -29.60 -19.23 8.97
CA VAL A 67 -28.17 -19.39 8.64
C VAL A 67 -27.82 -18.58 7.39
N GLN A 68 -28.71 -18.54 6.39
CA GLN A 68 -28.52 -17.75 5.18
C GLN A 68 -28.48 -16.25 5.48
N ARG A 69 -29.41 -15.74 6.30
CA ARG A 69 -29.47 -14.31 6.67
C ARG A 69 -28.24 -13.88 7.45
N GLU A 70 -27.75 -14.74 8.35
CA GLU A 70 -26.52 -14.50 9.11
C GLU A 70 -25.30 -14.48 8.19
N LEU A 71 -25.13 -15.46 7.30
CA LEU A 71 -24.04 -15.51 6.32
C LEU A 71 -23.99 -14.27 5.41
N LEU A 72 -25.16 -13.79 4.96
CA LEU A 72 -25.26 -12.57 4.15
C LEU A 72 -24.89 -11.32 4.95
N ARG A 73 -25.27 -11.24 6.23
CA ARG A 73 -24.88 -10.13 7.12
C ARG A 73 -23.38 -10.11 7.35
N THR A 74 -22.78 -11.27 7.61
CA THR A 74 -21.32 -11.43 7.75
C THR A 74 -20.57 -11.06 6.47
N LEU A 75 -21.07 -11.45 5.29
CA LEU A 75 -20.51 -11.05 3.99
C LEU A 75 -20.61 -9.53 3.73
N SER A 76 -21.70 -8.91 4.13
CA SER A 76 -21.88 -7.45 4.01
C SER A 76 -20.92 -6.69 4.92
N ASN A 77 -20.77 -7.13 6.18
CA ASN A 77 -19.86 -6.50 7.14
C ASN A 77 -18.39 -6.70 6.75
N SER A 78 -18.00 -7.91 6.34
CA SER A 78 -16.66 -8.20 5.85
C SER A 78 -16.30 -7.40 4.59
N TRP A 79 -17.24 -7.21 3.66
CA TRP A 79 -17.03 -6.34 2.50
C TRP A 79 -16.78 -4.87 2.91
N LYS A 80 -17.54 -4.34 3.87
CA LYS A 80 -17.32 -2.98 4.38
C LYS A 80 -15.94 -2.83 5.03
N ASN A 81 -15.52 -3.82 5.82
CA ASN A 81 -14.21 -3.82 6.47
C ASN A 81 -13.07 -3.93 5.44
N PHE A 82 -13.19 -4.85 4.49
CA PHE A 82 -12.27 -4.99 3.37
C PHE A 82 -12.13 -3.69 2.58
N LYS A 83 -13.25 -3.08 2.17
CA LYS A 83 -13.25 -1.83 1.41
C LYS A 83 -12.56 -0.72 2.19
N ARG A 84 -12.85 -0.57 3.48
CA ARG A 84 -12.22 0.42 4.34
C ARG A 84 -10.70 0.24 4.43
N ALA A 85 -10.24 -1.00 4.64
CA ALA A 85 -8.81 -1.30 4.69
C ALA A 85 -8.14 -1.06 3.32
N TYR A 86 -8.78 -1.48 2.23
CA TYR A 86 -8.31 -1.27 0.86
C TYR A 86 -8.16 0.22 0.53
N ASP A 87 -9.16 1.04 0.86
CA ASP A 87 -9.14 2.50 0.65
C ASP A 87 -8.04 3.15 1.49
N GLN A 88 -7.81 2.68 2.72
CA GLN A 88 -6.73 3.15 3.59
C GLN A 88 -5.34 2.84 3.02
N TYR A 89 -5.12 1.65 2.48
CA TYR A 89 -3.87 1.30 1.79
C TYR A 89 -3.65 2.16 0.55
N GLN A 90 -4.70 2.37 -0.24
CA GLN A 90 -4.64 3.22 -1.44
C GLN A 90 -4.33 4.69 -1.10
N ALA A 91 -5.00 5.25 -0.09
CA ALA A 91 -4.72 6.59 0.40
C ALA A 91 -3.27 6.71 0.92
N SER A 92 -2.80 5.72 1.66
CA SER A 92 -1.42 5.69 2.19
C SER A 92 -0.37 5.62 1.09
N PHE A 93 -0.62 4.83 0.03
CA PHE A 93 0.23 4.74 -1.15
C PHE A 93 0.32 6.08 -1.89
N LEU A 94 -0.82 6.75 -2.12
CA LEU A 94 -0.87 8.06 -2.77
C LEU A 94 -0.14 9.12 -1.95
N ALA A 95 -0.39 9.16 -0.63
CA ALA A 95 0.27 10.09 0.28
C ALA A 95 1.80 9.89 0.31
N ASN A 96 2.26 8.64 0.36
CA ASN A 96 3.70 8.34 0.34
C ASN A 96 4.35 8.72 -1.01
N THR A 97 3.66 8.45 -2.11
CA THR A 97 4.11 8.81 -3.47
C THR A 97 4.21 10.33 -3.63
N ALA A 98 3.22 11.08 -3.16
CA ALA A 98 3.23 12.54 -3.18
C ALA A 98 4.36 13.13 -2.33
N ARG A 99 4.55 12.64 -1.10
CA ARG A 99 5.65 13.07 -0.22
C ARG A 99 7.03 12.79 -0.83
N THR A 100 7.22 11.59 -1.37
CA THR A 100 8.49 11.21 -2.02
C THR A 100 8.75 12.09 -3.25
N LYS A 101 7.72 12.37 -4.07
CA LYS A 101 7.83 13.26 -5.22
C LYS A 101 8.23 14.68 -4.81
N LEU A 102 7.62 15.23 -3.76
CA LEU A 102 7.97 16.56 -3.24
C LEU A 102 9.43 16.63 -2.77
N LEU A 103 9.90 15.62 -2.04
CA LEU A 103 11.31 15.55 -1.61
C LEU A 103 12.27 15.47 -2.80
N LEU A 104 11.95 14.63 -3.80
CA LEU A 104 12.73 14.53 -5.03
C LEU A 104 12.77 15.86 -5.80
N GLN A 105 11.63 16.56 -5.86
CA GLN A 105 11.57 17.91 -6.46
C GLN A 105 12.46 18.90 -5.70
N GLY A 106 12.42 18.90 -4.37
CA GLY A 106 13.29 19.75 -3.54
C GLY A 106 14.78 19.50 -3.79
N ILE A 107 15.20 18.23 -3.83
CA ILE A 107 16.60 17.86 -4.13
C ILE A 107 16.97 18.26 -5.56
N THR A 108 16.05 18.08 -6.51
CA THR A 108 16.28 18.48 -7.91
C THR A 108 16.46 19.98 -8.07
N VAL A 109 15.65 20.79 -7.37
CA VAL A 109 15.82 22.25 -7.34
C VAL A 109 17.16 22.61 -6.71
N GLY A 110 17.57 21.94 -5.64
CA GLY A 110 18.90 22.11 -5.05
C GLY A 110 20.04 21.85 -6.04
N LEU A 111 19.94 20.76 -6.83
CA LEU A 111 20.90 20.45 -7.90
C LEU A 111 20.87 21.50 -9.02
N LEU A 112 19.71 22.00 -9.41
CA LEU A 112 19.57 23.08 -10.41
C LEU A 112 20.21 24.38 -9.95
N ILE A 113 19.99 24.79 -8.70
CA ILE A 113 20.63 25.98 -8.12
C ILE A 113 22.15 25.79 -8.09
N ASN A 114 22.64 24.61 -7.68
CA ASN A 114 24.07 24.31 -7.67
C ASN A 114 24.68 24.38 -9.08
N SER A 115 24.02 23.77 -10.07
CA SER A 115 24.48 23.77 -11.46
C SER A 115 24.47 25.18 -12.05
N ALA A 116 23.42 25.97 -11.79
CA ALA A 116 23.33 27.36 -12.25
C ALA A 116 24.45 28.22 -11.64
N ARG A 117 24.75 28.02 -10.35
CA ARG A 117 25.88 28.69 -9.69
C ARG A 117 27.21 28.34 -10.35
N VAL A 118 27.49 27.04 -10.57
CA VAL A 118 28.74 26.58 -11.20
C VAL A 118 28.87 27.12 -12.62
N LEU A 119 27.79 27.10 -13.42
CA LEU A 119 27.79 27.67 -14.77
C LEU A 119 27.97 29.19 -14.77
N ALA A 120 27.41 29.91 -13.80
CA ALA A 120 27.63 31.34 -13.64
C ALA A 120 29.09 31.65 -13.27
N GLU A 121 29.68 30.90 -12.34
CA GLU A 121 31.12 31.01 -12.01
C GLU A 121 31.96 30.78 -13.28
N GLU A 122 31.69 29.73 -14.06
CA GLU A 122 32.45 29.42 -15.27
C GLU A 122 32.29 30.51 -16.36
N TYR A 123 31.09 31.09 -16.49
CA TYR A 123 30.77 32.14 -17.46
C TYR A 123 31.46 33.46 -17.13
N TYR A 124 31.33 33.92 -15.87
CA TYR A 124 31.87 35.23 -15.45
C TYR A 124 33.39 35.23 -15.25
N PHE A 125 33.99 34.12 -14.79
CA PHE A 125 35.43 34.10 -14.49
C PHE A 125 36.31 33.62 -15.65
N TYR A 126 35.83 32.73 -16.53
CA TYR A 126 36.69 32.08 -17.51
C TYR A 126 36.36 32.39 -18.97
N GLY A 127 35.19 32.99 -19.28
CA GLY A 127 34.86 33.61 -20.58
C GLY A 127 34.91 32.70 -21.83
N PHE A 128 35.27 31.43 -21.70
CA PHE A 128 35.59 30.52 -22.80
C PHE A 128 34.45 29.52 -23.05
N LYS A 129 33.97 29.48 -24.30
CA LYS A 129 32.86 28.63 -24.74
C LYS A 129 33.10 27.14 -24.47
N ASP A 130 34.32 26.64 -24.72
CA ASP A 130 34.61 25.20 -24.62
C ASP A 130 34.55 24.66 -23.18
N ARG A 131 34.99 25.46 -22.20
CA ARG A 131 34.90 25.09 -20.78
C ARG A 131 33.46 25.07 -20.27
N LEU A 132 32.64 26.01 -20.76
CA LEU A 132 31.20 26.03 -20.47
C LEU A 132 30.49 24.80 -21.03
N PHE A 133 30.81 24.37 -22.26
CA PHE A 133 30.24 23.15 -22.82
C PHE A 133 30.63 21.90 -22.02
N LEU A 134 31.91 21.80 -21.62
CA LEU A 134 32.38 20.67 -20.82
C LEU A 134 31.75 20.64 -19.42
N ALA A 135 31.65 21.81 -18.77
CA ALA A 135 30.98 21.95 -17.47
C ALA A 135 29.49 21.59 -17.57
N GLY A 136 28.80 22.09 -18.60
CA GLY A 136 27.40 21.75 -18.85
C GLY A 136 27.18 20.26 -19.11
N ALA A 137 28.04 19.62 -19.90
CA ALA A 137 28.00 18.18 -20.14
C ALA A 137 28.22 17.37 -18.85
N ARG A 138 29.16 17.79 -18.00
CA ARG A 138 29.41 17.16 -16.69
C ARG A 138 28.20 17.30 -15.77
N GLU A 139 27.57 18.46 -15.72
CA GLU A 139 26.36 18.67 -14.90
C GLU A 139 25.17 17.85 -15.42
N LEU A 140 25.00 17.72 -16.74
CA LEU A 140 23.95 16.88 -17.34
C LEU A 140 23.98 15.43 -16.86
N LEU A 141 25.17 14.87 -16.59
CA LEU A 141 25.31 13.51 -16.05
C LEU A 141 24.65 13.37 -14.67
N ASN A 142 24.68 14.41 -13.84
CA ASN A 142 24.03 14.40 -12.53
C ASN A 142 22.50 14.28 -12.66
N TYR A 143 21.93 14.78 -13.76
CA TYR A 143 20.48 14.74 -14.02
C TYR A 143 19.99 13.40 -14.55
N VAL A 144 20.88 12.49 -15.00
CA VAL A 144 20.48 11.13 -15.39
C VAL A 144 19.86 10.40 -14.21
N LEU A 145 20.46 10.52 -13.02
CA LEU A 145 19.93 9.95 -11.77
C LEU A 145 18.59 10.59 -11.38
N VAL A 146 18.47 11.91 -11.55
CA VAL A 146 17.21 12.63 -11.32
C VAL A 146 16.13 12.06 -12.22
N PHE A 147 16.37 12.00 -13.54
CA PHE A 147 15.41 11.48 -14.50
C PHE A 147 15.01 10.03 -14.20
N LEU A 148 15.99 9.18 -13.89
CA LEU A 148 15.74 7.78 -13.53
C LEU A 148 14.89 7.67 -12.27
N SER A 149 15.11 8.51 -11.26
CA SER A 149 14.31 8.49 -10.02
C SER A 149 12.83 8.83 -10.27
N PHE A 150 12.55 9.85 -11.09
CA PHE A 150 11.19 10.20 -11.47
C PHE A 150 10.57 9.14 -12.39
N PHE A 151 11.36 8.55 -13.28
CA PHE A 151 10.90 7.47 -14.15
C PHE A 151 10.47 6.24 -13.34
N LEU A 152 11.29 5.80 -12.37
CA LEU A 152 10.97 4.67 -11.50
C LEU A 152 9.70 4.94 -10.68
N MET A 153 9.58 6.14 -10.09
CA MET A 153 8.37 6.54 -9.36
C MET A 153 7.13 6.54 -10.25
N LYS A 154 7.24 7.03 -11.49
CA LYS A 154 6.13 7.04 -12.46
C LYS A 154 5.75 5.63 -12.90
N ALA A 155 6.74 4.76 -13.15
CA ALA A 155 6.51 3.37 -13.53
C ALA A 155 5.72 2.62 -12.44
N GLN A 156 6.07 2.84 -11.16
CA GLN A 156 5.36 2.24 -10.03
C GLN A 156 3.94 2.80 -9.84
N ALA A 157 3.72 4.09 -10.08
CA ALA A 157 2.42 4.74 -9.88
C ALA A 157 1.44 4.54 -11.05
N ARG A 158 1.94 4.37 -12.28
CA ARG A 158 1.14 4.21 -13.52
C ARG A 158 0.01 3.17 -13.40
N PRO A 159 0.24 1.94 -12.91
CA PRO A 159 -0.82 0.94 -12.83
C PRO A 159 -1.89 1.22 -11.75
N TYR A 160 -1.71 2.25 -10.92
CA TYR A 160 -2.66 2.61 -9.84
C TYR A 160 -3.32 3.99 -10.05
N LEU A 161 -2.80 4.80 -10.98
CA LEU A 161 -3.40 6.07 -11.43
C LEU A 161 -4.46 5.87 -12.53
N ALA A 162 -4.60 4.65 -13.07
CA ALA A 162 -5.66 4.26 -13.98
C ALA A 162 -6.68 3.37 -13.22
N PRO A 163 -7.61 3.97 -12.44
CA PRO A 163 -8.57 3.22 -11.63
C PRO A 163 -9.50 2.33 -12.46
N ASP A 164 -9.79 2.70 -13.70
CA ASP A 164 -10.88 2.09 -14.48
C ASP A 164 -10.56 0.70 -15.04
N ALA A 165 -9.29 0.39 -15.28
CA ALA A 165 -8.88 -0.89 -15.88
C ALA A 165 -8.57 -1.99 -14.84
N LYS A 166 -8.28 -1.63 -13.58
CA LYS A 166 -7.96 -2.59 -12.51
C LYS A 166 -9.12 -2.84 -11.56
N ALA A 167 -9.98 -1.87 -11.30
CA ALA A 167 -11.19 -2.10 -10.50
C ALA A 167 -12.11 -3.12 -11.18
N SER A 168 -12.31 -2.97 -12.50
CA SER A 168 -13.04 -3.93 -13.33
C SER A 168 -12.37 -5.31 -13.38
N LYS A 169 -11.03 -5.38 -13.43
CA LYS A 169 -10.29 -6.64 -13.42
C LYS A 169 -10.30 -7.35 -12.07
N ILE A 170 -10.21 -6.62 -10.96
CA ILE A 170 -10.35 -7.19 -9.62
C ILE A 170 -11.78 -7.71 -9.47
N ASP A 171 -12.81 -6.96 -9.85
CA ASP A 171 -14.19 -7.49 -9.81
C ASP A 171 -14.37 -8.75 -10.67
N LEU A 172 -13.77 -8.79 -11.87
CA LEU A 172 -13.86 -9.94 -12.77
C LEU A 172 -13.05 -11.14 -12.26
N GLU A 173 -11.80 -10.95 -11.85
CA GLU A 173 -10.95 -12.03 -11.32
C GLU A 173 -11.50 -12.55 -9.98
N THR A 174 -12.07 -11.68 -9.13
CA THR A 174 -12.78 -12.03 -7.88
C THR A 174 -14.06 -12.83 -8.13
N LEU A 175 -14.67 -12.72 -9.31
CA LEU A 175 -15.83 -13.50 -9.71
C LEU A 175 -15.48 -14.92 -10.19
N PHE A 176 -14.22 -15.18 -10.59
CA PHE A 176 -13.88 -16.39 -11.36
C PHE A 176 -12.71 -17.24 -10.82
N PHE A 177 -12.11 -16.95 -9.66
CA PHE A 177 -11.06 -17.82 -9.12
C PHE A 177 -11.62 -19.12 -8.50
N PRO A 178 -11.27 -20.31 -9.02
CA PRO A 178 -11.57 -21.56 -8.36
C PRO A 178 -10.59 -21.75 -7.19
N ASN A 179 -11.14 -21.91 -5.99
CA ASN A 179 -10.42 -22.22 -4.76
C ASN A 179 -9.46 -23.41 -4.95
N GLN A 180 -8.17 -23.16 -4.90
CA GLN A 180 -7.20 -24.18 -4.52
C GLN A 180 -6.20 -23.56 -3.54
N LEU A 181 -6.05 -24.24 -2.40
CA LEU A 181 -5.04 -24.08 -1.35
C LEU A 181 -5.25 -22.96 -0.30
N ALA A 182 -5.65 -23.37 0.91
CA ALA A 182 -5.07 -22.87 2.16
C ALA A 182 -5.24 -23.91 3.28
N ASN A 183 -4.21 -24.07 4.11
CA ASN A 183 -4.19 -24.97 5.27
C ASN A 183 -5.12 -24.44 6.38
N GLU A 184 -5.67 -25.36 7.17
CA GLU A 184 -6.69 -25.14 8.22
C GLU A 184 -6.33 -24.07 9.28
N LYS A 185 -5.04 -23.80 9.50
CA LYS A 185 -4.58 -22.78 10.48
C LYS A 185 -4.73 -21.33 10.01
N ASP A 186 -4.80 -21.07 8.71
CA ASP A 186 -4.98 -19.71 8.18
C ASP A 186 -6.46 -19.26 8.28
N TYR A 187 -7.39 -20.20 8.46
CA TYR A 187 -8.83 -19.92 8.49
C TYR A 187 -9.28 -19.11 9.71
N GLU A 188 -8.74 -19.38 10.90
CA GLU A 188 -9.18 -18.72 12.13
C GLU A 188 -8.75 -17.24 12.19
N TYR A 189 -7.56 -16.94 11.67
CA TYR A 189 -7.07 -15.56 11.53
C TYR A 189 -7.89 -14.76 10.50
N LEU A 190 -8.22 -15.36 9.36
CA LEU A 190 -9.05 -14.72 8.31
C LEU A 190 -10.44 -14.34 8.84
N TYR A 191 -11.05 -15.21 9.63
CA TYR A 191 -12.36 -14.93 10.23
C TYR A 191 -12.28 -13.77 11.22
N ASN A 192 -11.27 -13.74 12.10
CA ASN A 192 -11.08 -12.64 13.04
C ASN A 192 -10.77 -11.30 12.35
N GLU A 193 -10.10 -11.30 11.20
CA GLU A 193 -9.78 -10.07 10.45
C GLU A 193 -11.00 -9.48 9.71
N PHE A 194 -11.83 -10.30 9.07
CA PHE A 194 -12.95 -9.83 8.23
C PHE A 194 -14.31 -9.91 8.90
N SER A 195 -14.44 -10.68 9.96
CA SER A 195 -15.64 -10.81 10.79
C SER A 195 -15.18 -11.06 12.21
N PRO A 196 -14.62 -10.03 12.89
CA PRO A 196 -14.46 -10.12 14.33
C PRO A 196 -15.82 -10.57 14.84
N LEU A 197 -15.85 -11.72 15.50
CA LEU A 197 -17.06 -12.22 16.13
C LEU A 197 -17.61 -11.02 16.90
N ASP A 198 -18.76 -10.49 16.47
CA ASP A 198 -19.49 -9.47 17.24
C ASP A 198 -19.45 -10.00 18.67
N ASP A 199 -18.88 -9.21 19.59
CA ASP A 199 -18.66 -9.55 20.99
C ASP A 199 -19.76 -10.52 21.44
N LYS A 200 -19.44 -11.82 21.46
CA LYS A 200 -20.28 -12.76 22.19
C LYS A 200 -20.26 -12.21 23.60
N GLY A 201 -21.46 -11.83 24.02
CA GLY A 201 -21.68 -10.86 25.05
C GLY A 201 -20.86 -11.13 26.29
N ALA A 202 -20.64 -10.03 27.02
CA ALA A 202 -20.65 -10.05 28.47
C ALA A 202 -21.33 -11.31 29.00
N GLU A 203 -20.52 -12.29 29.35
CA GLU A 203 -20.93 -13.47 30.08
C GLU A 203 -21.28 -12.96 31.47
N ASN A 204 -22.54 -12.64 31.67
CA ASN A 204 -23.19 -12.59 32.97
C ASN A 204 -24.69 -12.76 32.75
N GLY A 205 -25.07 -14.04 32.73
CA GLY A 205 -26.24 -14.61 33.38
C GLY A 205 -27.54 -13.83 33.32
N GLU A 206 -28.46 -14.29 32.47
CA GLU A 206 -29.77 -14.84 32.87
C GLU A 206 -30.54 -15.25 31.60
N GLU A 207 -31.43 -16.24 31.75
CA GLU A 207 -32.39 -16.77 30.77
C GLU A 207 -31.78 -17.74 29.73
N ASP A 208 -32.13 -19.02 29.62
CA ASP A 208 -33.32 -19.73 30.09
C ASP A 208 -33.02 -21.25 30.11
N GLN A 209 -32.95 -21.85 31.30
CA GLN A 209 -32.89 -23.31 31.49
C GLN A 209 -34.30 -23.93 31.61
N ASP A 210 -35.30 -23.41 30.88
CA ASP A 210 -36.70 -23.85 31.02
C ASP A 210 -37.22 -24.68 29.83
N TYR A 211 -36.39 -25.58 29.30
CA TYR A 211 -36.83 -26.58 28.31
C TYR A 211 -36.77 -28.03 28.77
N HIS A 212 -36.27 -28.33 29.99
CA HIS A 212 -36.17 -29.71 30.48
C HIS A 212 -36.95 -30.04 31.76
N ARG A 213 -37.67 -29.08 32.39
CA ARG A 213 -38.40 -29.34 33.65
C ARG A 213 -39.93 -29.50 33.52
N ARG A 214 -40.48 -29.39 32.31
CA ARG A 214 -41.94 -29.51 32.07
C ARG A 214 -42.41 -30.87 31.54
N ALA A 215 -41.50 -31.82 31.34
CA ALA A 215 -41.82 -33.16 30.86
C ALA A 215 -41.97 -34.22 31.98
N GLU A 216 -41.52 -33.94 33.21
CA GLU A 216 -41.53 -34.93 34.31
C GLU A 216 -42.63 -34.71 35.37
N SER A 217 -43.41 -33.64 35.31
CA SER A 217 -44.50 -33.38 36.28
C SER A 217 -45.89 -33.83 35.81
N ARG A 218 -45.98 -34.63 34.73
CA ARG A 218 -47.26 -35.16 34.21
C ARG A 218 -47.35 -36.70 34.10
N SER A 219 -46.42 -37.46 34.66
CA SER A 219 -46.49 -38.95 34.68
C SER A 219 -46.53 -39.57 36.09
N GLY A 220 -47.04 -38.84 37.09
CA GLY A 220 -47.05 -39.29 38.49
C GLY A 220 -48.39 -39.08 39.21
N ALA A 221 -49.50 -39.17 38.50
CA ALA A 221 -50.83 -39.20 39.10
C ALA A 221 -51.75 -40.11 38.27
N GLU A 222 -51.59 -41.41 38.49
CA GLU A 222 -52.65 -42.45 38.44
C GLU A 222 -52.17 -43.66 39.25
#